data_AF-A0A960Y513-F1
#
_entry.id   AF-A0A960Y513-F1
#
_cell.length_a   1.000
_cell.length_b   1.000
_cell.length_c   1.000
_cell.angle_alpha   90.00
_cell.angle_beta   90.00
_cell.angle_gamma   90.00
#
_symmetry.space_group_name_H-M   'P 1'
#
loop_
_entity.id
_entity.type
_entity.pdbx_description
1 polymer ?
#
loop_
_entity_poly.entity_id
_entity_poly.type
_entity_poly.pdbx_seq_one_letter_code
_entity_poly.pdbx_strand_id
1 'polypeptide(L)'
;RSMNDVIVNIDVFRYLAKQYTDLTEMLETLKKPVKLKIMPLGPHKGRPIKEVPMEFLRWAANKNFDQDLLFTIRSELKRRQQTNDFSSSTNPFQALE
;
A
#
# COMPACT_ATOMS: atom_id res chain seq x y z
N ARG A 1 -32.21 -10.73 13.73
CA ARG A 1 -30.73 -10.81 13.71
C ARG A 1 -30.17 -10.04 12.52
N SER A 2 -30.53 -10.38 11.27
CA SER A 2 -30.05 -9.68 10.05
C SER A 2 -30.42 -8.19 9.95
N MET A 3 -31.61 -7.79 10.43
CA MET A 3 -32.00 -6.37 10.47
C MET A 3 -31.07 -5.53 11.35
N ASN A 4 -30.56 -6.11 12.43
CA ASN A 4 -29.69 -5.41 13.37
C ASN A 4 -28.33 -5.10 12.74
N ASP A 5 -27.76 -6.07 12.00
CA ASP A 5 -26.49 -5.88 11.30
C ASP A 5 -26.59 -4.79 10.23
N VAL A 6 -27.74 -4.69 9.54
CA VAL A 6 -28.00 -3.61 8.57
C VAL A 6 -28.03 -2.25 9.25
N ILE A 7 -28.75 -2.12 10.37
CA ILE A 7 -28.82 -0.86 11.11
C ILE A 7 -27.42 -0.45 11.60
N VAL A 8 -26.66 -1.38 12.17
CA VAL A 8 -25.28 -1.14 12.62
C VAL A 8 -24.39 -0.72 11.46
N ASN A 9 -24.48 -1.36 10.29
CA ASN A 9 -23.69 -0.96 9.12
C ASN A 9 -24.01 0.46 8.67
N ILE A 10 -25.29 0.85 8.67
CA ILE A 10 -25.70 2.22 8.33
C ILE A 10 -25.13 3.21 9.36
N ASP A 11 -25.19 2.88 10.64
CA ASP A 11 -24.68 3.75 11.71
C ASP A 11 -23.16 3.92 11.64
N VAL A 12 -22.42 2.84 11.40
CA VAL A 12 -20.97 2.87 11.18
C VAL A 12 -20.62 3.69 9.94
N PHE A 13 -21.33 3.48 8.83
CA PHE A 13 -21.12 4.26 7.61
C PHE A 13 -21.39 5.75 7.85
N ARG A 14 -22.51 6.09 8.51
CA ARG A 14 -22.82 7.48 8.87
C ARG A 14 -21.74 8.10 9.74
N TYR A 15 -21.20 7.36 10.71
CA TYR A 15 -20.13 7.83 11.57
C TYR A 15 -18.84 8.13 10.79
N LEU A 16 -18.42 7.21 9.91
CA LEU A 16 -17.22 7.38 9.08
C LEU A 16 -17.37 8.50 8.04
N ALA A 17 -18.59 8.70 7.53
CA ALA A 17 -18.89 9.72 6.52
C ALA A 17 -18.90 11.15 7.08
N LYS A 18 -18.98 11.36 8.41
CA LYS A 18 -19.08 12.70 9.03
C LYS A 18 -17.96 13.66 8.68
N GLN A 19 -16.79 13.13 8.30
CA GLN A 19 -15.61 13.93 7.97
C GLN A 19 -15.65 14.52 6.56
N TYR A 20 -16.58 14.08 5.70
CA TYR A 20 -16.73 14.55 4.33
C TYR A 20 -17.91 15.50 4.22
N THR A 21 -17.75 16.58 3.46
CA THR A 21 -18.83 17.57 3.29
C THR A 21 -19.76 17.16 2.14
N ASP A 22 -19.20 16.53 1.10
CA ASP A 22 -19.92 16.09 -0.09
C ASP A 22 -19.60 14.64 -0.48
N LEU A 23 -20.55 13.97 -1.14
CA LEU A 23 -20.38 12.61 -1.64
C LEU A 23 -19.28 12.53 -2.71
N THR A 24 -19.08 13.58 -3.50
CA THR A 24 -18.01 13.62 -4.51
C THR A 24 -16.65 13.58 -3.85
N GLU A 25 -16.45 14.33 -2.76
CA GLU A 25 -15.20 14.34 -1.98
C GLU A 25 -14.90 12.96 -1.38
N MET A 26 -15.93 12.30 -0.83
CA MET A 26 -15.82 10.94 -0.31
C MET A 26 -15.42 9.95 -1.43
N LEU A 27 -16.08 10.03 -2.59
CA LEU A 27 -15.79 9.16 -3.72
C LEU A 27 -14.37 9.37 -4.27
N GLU A 28 -13.93 10.61 -4.42
CA GLU A 28 -12.57 10.93 -4.85
C GLU A 28 -11.51 10.46 -3.85
N THR A 29 -11.84 10.44 -2.56
CA THR A 29 -10.97 9.88 -1.53
C THR A 29 -10.87 8.36 -1.65
N LEU A 30 -11.98 7.67 -1.84
CA LEU A 30 -12.04 6.21 -1.98
C LEU A 30 -11.35 5.68 -3.25
N LYS A 31 -11.24 6.51 -4.30
CA LYS A 31 -10.50 6.15 -5.52
C LYS A 31 -8.98 6.06 -5.30
N LYS A 32 -8.44 6.72 -4.27
CA LYS A 32 -7.00 6.76 -4.01
C LYS A 32 -6.58 5.44 -3.34
N PRO A 33 -5.60 4.72 -3.93
CA PRO A 33 -5.19 3.46 -3.35
C PRO A 33 -4.51 3.66 -2.00
N VAL A 34 -4.77 2.74 -1.06
CA VAL A 34 -4.25 2.81 0.30
C VAL A 34 -2.96 2.00 0.44
N LYS A 35 -1.99 2.52 1.20
CA LYS A 35 -0.73 1.83 1.44
C LYS A 35 -0.89 0.77 2.54
N LEU A 36 -0.68 -0.49 2.18
CA LEU A 36 -0.71 -1.61 3.12
C LEU A 36 0.58 -1.68 3.94
N LYS A 37 0.45 -2.02 5.23
CA LYS A 37 1.61 -2.22 6.13
C LYS A 37 2.09 -3.67 6.12
N ILE A 38 1.13 -4.60 6.01
CA ILE A 38 1.31 -6.04 6.13
C ILE A 38 0.98 -6.68 4.78
N MET A 39 1.76 -7.68 4.36
CA MET A 39 1.50 -8.45 3.15
C MET A 39 0.25 -9.32 3.35
N PRO A 40 -0.81 -9.19 2.52
CA PRO A 40 -2.08 -9.89 2.75
C PRO A 40 -2.09 -11.33 2.23
N LEU A 41 -1.16 -11.69 1.33
CA LEU A 41 -1.20 -12.96 0.59
C LEU A 41 0.19 -13.56 0.31
N GLY A 42 0.18 -14.81 -0.15
CA GLY A 42 1.37 -15.54 -0.57
C GLY A 42 2.25 -16.04 0.59
N PRO A 43 3.49 -16.47 0.28
CA PRO A 43 4.43 -17.04 1.25
C PRO A 43 4.82 -16.08 2.38
N HIS A 44 4.69 -14.77 2.16
CA HIS A 44 5.03 -13.73 3.12
C HIS A 44 3.81 -13.12 3.80
N LYS A 45 2.65 -13.77 3.73
CA LYS A 45 1.42 -13.30 4.39
C LYS A 45 1.66 -13.03 5.87
N GLY A 46 1.15 -11.90 6.36
CA GLY A 46 1.28 -11.48 7.75
C GLY A 46 2.60 -10.77 8.08
N ARG A 47 3.58 -10.76 7.17
CA ARG A 47 4.84 -10.05 7.37
C ARG A 47 4.73 -8.57 6.96
N PRO A 48 5.47 -7.67 7.60
CA PRO A 48 5.61 -6.29 7.13
C PRO A 48 6.11 -6.24 5.69
N ILE A 49 5.51 -5.40 4.84
CA ILE A 49 5.92 -5.30 3.42
C ILE A 49 7.38 -4.87 3.26
N LYS A 50 7.93 -4.14 4.24
CA LYS A 50 9.35 -3.76 4.30
C LYS A 50 10.31 -4.96 4.40
N GLU A 51 9.88 -6.06 4.99
CA GLU A 51 10.69 -7.27 5.19
C GLU A 51 10.55 -8.26 4.03
N VAL A 52 9.62 -8.02 3.12
CA VAL A 52 9.38 -8.91 1.98
C VAL A 52 10.59 -8.81 1.01
N PRO A 53 11.12 -9.96 0.54
CA PRO A 53 12.24 -9.99 -0.40
C PRO A 53 11.96 -9.22 -1.70
N MET A 54 12.99 -8.56 -2.24
CA MET A 54 12.91 -7.77 -3.46
C MET A 54 12.40 -8.60 -4.66
N GLU A 55 12.89 -9.83 -4.79
CA GLU A 55 12.52 -10.74 -5.88
C GLU A 55 11.02 -11.05 -5.87
N PHE A 56 10.47 -11.35 -4.68
CA PHE A 56 9.04 -11.59 -4.53
C PHE A 56 8.22 -10.34 -4.86
N LEU A 57 8.66 -9.16 -4.43
CA LEU A 57 7.98 -7.90 -4.77
C LEU A 57 7.99 -7.64 -6.28
N ARG A 58 9.10 -7.91 -6.99
CA ARG A 58 9.18 -7.80 -8.45
C ARG A 58 8.27 -8.79 -9.16
N TRP A 59 8.22 -10.03 -8.69
CA TRP A 59 7.29 -11.04 -9.21
C TRP A 59 5.83 -10.60 -9.02
N ALA A 60 5.50 -10.14 -7.81
CA ALA A 60 4.14 -9.75 -7.44
C ALA A 60 3.66 -8.49 -8.17
N ALA A 61 4.56 -7.56 -8.51
CA ALA A 61 4.23 -6.34 -9.24
C ALA A 61 3.69 -6.60 -10.67
N ASN A 62 3.99 -7.76 -11.24
CA ASN A 62 3.57 -8.18 -12.58
C ASN A 62 2.32 -9.08 -12.57
N LYS A 63 1.68 -9.27 -11.42
CA LYS A 63 0.47 -10.08 -11.29
C LYS A 63 -0.78 -9.19 -11.24
N ASN A 64 -1.93 -9.80 -11.51
CA ASN A 64 -3.22 -9.12 -11.43
C ASN A 64 -3.76 -9.17 -9.99
N PHE A 65 -3.24 -8.28 -9.14
CA PHE A 65 -3.68 -8.11 -7.76
C PHE A 65 -4.56 -6.88 -7.61
N ASP A 66 -5.15 -6.71 -6.41
CA ASP A 66 -5.92 -5.51 -6.10
C ASP A 66 -5.06 -4.24 -6.21
N GLN A 67 -5.74 -3.11 -6.43
CA GLN A 67 -5.10 -1.83 -6.70
C GLN A 67 -4.24 -1.34 -5.53
N ASP A 68 -4.66 -1.56 -4.28
CA ASP A 68 -3.96 -1.12 -3.07
C ASP A 68 -2.66 -1.91 -2.89
N LEU A 69 -2.71 -3.23 -3.10
CA LEU A 69 -1.53 -4.07 -3.03
C LEU A 69 -0.52 -3.72 -4.13
N LEU A 70 -0.96 -3.54 -5.37
CA LEU A 70 -0.07 -3.14 -6.47
C LEU A 70 0.54 -1.77 -6.22
N PHE A 71 -0.26 -0.80 -5.77
CA PHE A 71 0.23 0.52 -5.38
C PHE A 71 1.28 0.44 -4.28
N THR A 72 1.03 -0.38 -3.27
CA THR A 72 1.93 -0.56 -2.13
C THR A 72 3.26 -1.21 -2.55
N ILE A 73 3.21 -2.27 -3.35
CA ILE A 73 4.40 -2.97 -3.85
C ILE A 73 5.24 -2.03 -4.72
N ARG A 74 4.62 -1.32 -5.68
CA ARG A 74 5.33 -0.37 -6.55
C ARG A 74 5.97 0.76 -5.77
N SER A 75 5.26 1.28 -4.77
CA SER A 75 5.79 2.32 -3.87
C SER A 75 7.00 1.82 -3.08
N GLU A 76 6.96 0.58 -2.58
CA GLU A 76 8.07 -0.02 -1.84
C GLU A 76 9.28 -0.30 -2.75
N LEU A 77 9.06 -0.80 -3.97
CA LEU A 77 10.12 -0.97 -4.98
C LEU A 77 10.82 0.35 -5.29
N LYS A 78 10.05 1.42 -5.55
CA LYS A 78 10.58 2.77 -5.80
C LYS A 78 11.39 3.30 -4.62
N ARG A 79 10.89 3.12 -3.39
CA ARG A 79 11.60 3.54 -2.16
C ARG A 79 12.97 2.84 -2.03
N ARG A 80 13.03 1.55 -2.34
CA ARG A 80 14.28 0.77 -2.26
C ARG A 80 15.28 1.17 -3.34
N GLN A 81 14.83 1.51 -4.55
CA GLN A 81 15.70 2.05 -5.61
C GLN A 81 16.37 3.36 -5.16
N GLN A 82 15.58 4.32 -4.67
CA GLN A 82 16.09 5.62 -4.22
C GLN A 82 17.06 5.51 -3.04
N THR A 83 16.88 4.52 -2.15
CA THR A 83 17.78 4.32 -1.00
C THR A 83 19.16 3.84 -1.45
N ASN A 84 19.23 2.99 -2.50
CA ASN A 84 20.51 2.51 -3.04
C ASN A 84 21.30 3.62 -3.75
N ASP A 85 20.62 4.58 -4.39
CA ASP A 85 21.28 5.68 -5.10
C ASP A 85 22.04 6.61 -4.13
N PHE A 86 21.52 6.80 -2.92
CA PHE A 86 22.17 7.67 -1.92
C PHE A 86 23.49 7.10 -1.41
N SER A 87 23.57 5.79 -1.12
CA SER A 87 24.83 5.15 -0.69
C SER A 87 25.93 5.20 -1.75
N SER A 88 25.56 5.15 -3.04
CA SER A 88 26.52 5.23 -4.14
C SER A 88 27.08 6.65 -4.31
N SER A 89 26.26 7.68 -4.07
CA SER A 89 26.68 9.09 -4.21
C SER A 89 27.66 9.58 -3.12
N THR A 90 27.78 8.86 -2.00
CA THR A 90 28.66 9.21 -0.88
C THR A 90 30.04 8.55 -0.91
N ASN A 91 30.38 7.78 -1.96
CA ASN A 91 31.69 7.15 -2.10
C ASN A 91 32.61 7.97 -3.02
N PRO A 92 33.41 8.93 -2.50
CA PRO A 92 34.32 9.74 -3.31
C PRO A 92 35.49 8.93 -3.93
N PHE A 93 35.64 7.65 -3.57
CA PHE A 93 36.67 6.76 -4.08
C PHE A 93 36.20 5.83 -5.20
N GLN A 94 34.93 5.91 -5.64
CA GLN A 94 34.39 5.03 -6.68
C GLN A 94 35.02 5.26 -8.07
N ALA A 95 35.72 6.38 -8.29
CA ALA A 95 36.39 6.72 -9.54
C ALA A 95 37.88 6.30 -9.60
N LEU A 96 38.37 5.53 -8.62
CA LEU A 96 39.79 5.14 -8.50
C LEU A 96 40.03 3.63 -8.67
N GLU A 97 39.05 2.87 -9.17
CA GLU A 97 39.24 1.47 -9.60
C GLU A 97 39.40 1.34 -11.12
#